data_AF-A0A1Y3MT74-F1
#
_entry.id   AF-A0A1Y3MT74-F1
#
_cell.length_a   1.000
_cell.length_b   1.000
_cell.length_c   1.000
_cell.angle_alpha   90.00
_cell.angle_beta   90.00
_cell.angle_gamma   90.00
#
_symmetry.space_group_name_H-M   'P 1'
#
loop_
_entity.id
_entity.type
_entity.pdbx_description
1 polymer ?
#
loop_
_entity_poly.entity_id
_entity_poly.type
_entity_poly.pdbx_seq_one_letter_code
_entity_poly.pdbx_strand_id
1 'polypeptide(L)'
;MFIDRPMAASKTDRMEEEIDSCRCHGQWQKLPKLAKKISKYPNYAVLEQLIYGEHSLNVNLNLRRKHVAYDSDTPNNLSYEPPIPKDSLMEAQNYLKKAIESGSGDSTNNDYIEQAKILLARSNLEIGEIEESLKLLNEVNLDKEESQSGLSYPKISIIMGWTLKGNKQDAIECYNHVVDIVEKQLSSQTQSNNDIESQSVTTSDIQKRTPDIITVPDSINEQWVDWSEEALYRVGLLTFNKGDMTNAEKIFKLYNTVVSLCKELPPHKKFKPIPINKFLIHLLLKPYRDVESPVSGIPVYTSSYSIPQALYRDLYPLLSNYEELVNNCQQFPKGEDATRLELERNERIIECYKYWTIVECGIARKTEAEVLEKKKSLLEILYRGTRHTYQSLAILRWIAHTFTYMVVNFGDNLSRDDKREAMASIVKYIEYFEKIFETLKTTERKKQEELESMVVQPSLKKRASIISQDAWGSPTTDSPISSLVIKNVEGESLTDMVGVVIACVRVALEIAEGDVNIIMVALKNVDKALKLYNNIGENLSDYRQTLTKLLQYRGIIYGELALEIRDNEKRNEYSNVALNSYELCIRYDKKQWDVYYQLALQKAEMLE
;
A
#
# COMPACT_ATOMS: atom_id res chain seq x y z
N MET A 1 -36.79 -0.56 -60.01
CA MET A 1 -35.97 -0.04 -58.90
C MET A 1 -36.66 -0.48 -57.62
N PHE A 2 -36.39 -1.72 -57.20
CA PHE A 2 -36.94 -2.28 -55.96
C PHE A 2 -35.99 -1.91 -54.83
N ILE A 3 -36.54 -1.25 -53.82
CA ILE A 3 -35.87 -0.91 -52.58
C ILE A 3 -35.79 -2.20 -51.76
N ASP A 4 -34.57 -2.69 -51.54
CA ASP A 4 -34.30 -3.81 -50.65
C ASP A 4 -34.75 -3.46 -49.23
N ARG A 5 -35.69 -4.24 -48.70
CA ARG A 5 -36.00 -4.27 -47.27
C ARG A 5 -34.89 -5.04 -46.55
N PRO A 6 -34.44 -4.61 -45.36
CA PRO A 6 -33.51 -5.41 -44.57
C PRO A 6 -34.16 -6.76 -44.22
N MET A 7 -33.50 -7.86 -44.60
CA MET A 7 -33.89 -9.21 -44.21
C MET A 7 -33.89 -9.31 -42.68
N ALA A 8 -34.99 -9.79 -42.10
CA ALA A 8 -35.09 -10.05 -40.68
C ALA A 8 -34.10 -11.17 -40.28
N ALA A 9 -33.26 -10.93 -39.26
CA ALA A 9 -32.35 -11.92 -38.69
C ALA A 9 -33.08 -13.24 -38.40
N SER A 10 -32.46 -14.37 -38.75
CA SER A 10 -33.09 -15.67 -38.61
C SER A 10 -33.33 -15.99 -37.13
N LYS A 11 -34.34 -16.82 -36.83
CA LYS A 11 -34.65 -17.19 -35.45
C LYS A 11 -33.48 -17.88 -34.74
N THR A 12 -32.60 -18.53 -35.50
CA THR A 12 -31.38 -19.17 -35.00
C THR A 12 -30.28 -18.14 -34.69
N ASP A 13 -30.12 -17.10 -35.51
CA ASP A 13 -29.12 -16.03 -35.26
C ASP A 13 -29.38 -15.33 -33.93
N ARG A 14 -30.65 -15.03 -33.64
CA ARG A 14 -31.05 -14.44 -32.34
C ARG A 14 -30.80 -15.36 -31.15
N MET A 15 -30.87 -16.68 -31.33
CA MET A 15 -30.56 -17.63 -30.26
C MET A 15 -29.05 -17.72 -30.03
N GLU A 16 -28.26 -17.64 -31.10
CA GLU A 16 -26.80 -17.59 -31.01
C GLU A 16 -26.32 -16.30 -30.32
N GLU A 17 -26.91 -15.15 -30.65
CA GLU A 17 -26.68 -13.87 -29.95
C GLU A 17 -27.06 -13.94 -28.46
N GLU A 18 -28.20 -14.57 -28.12
CA GLU A 18 -28.61 -14.76 -26.72
C GLU A 18 -27.62 -15.67 -25.96
N ILE A 19 -27.12 -16.72 -26.60
CA ILE A 19 -26.09 -17.61 -26.05
C ILE A 19 -24.78 -16.85 -25.87
N ASP A 20 -24.30 -16.14 -26.89
CA ASP A 20 -23.08 -15.33 -26.86
C ASP A 20 -23.12 -14.31 -25.72
N SER A 21 -24.24 -13.58 -25.61
CA SER A 21 -24.48 -12.63 -24.52
C SER A 21 -24.43 -13.32 -23.15
N CYS A 22 -25.12 -14.46 -22.98
CA CYS A 22 -25.09 -15.20 -21.71
C CYS A 22 -23.67 -15.64 -21.33
N ARG A 23 -22.86 -16.08 -22.30
CA ARG A 23 -21.47 -16.50 -22.08
C ARG A 23 -20.58 -15.31 -21.74
N CYS A 24 -20.72 -14.19 -22.46
CA CYS A 24 -19.97 -12.96 -22.21
C CYS A 24 -20.19 -12.39 -20.79
N HIS A 25 -21.39 -12.56 -20.24
CA HIS A 25 -21.78 -12.10 -18.90
C HIS A 25 -21.72 -13.20 -17.83
N GLY A 26 -21.07 -14.34 -18.11
CA GLY A 26 -20.90 -15.42 -17.14
C GLY A 26 -22.20 -16.02 -16.59
N GLN A 27 -23.31 -15.93 -17.33
CA GLN A 27 -24.64 -16.40 -16.91
C GLN A 27 -24.80 -17.90 -17.10
N TRP A 28 -23.86 -18.68 -16.55
CA TRP A 28 -23.72 -20.12 -16.77
C TRP A 28 -24.99 -20.92 -16.47
N GLN A 29 -25.83 -20.46 -15.53
CA GLN A 29 -27.07 -21.14 -15.15
C GLN A 29 -28.16 -21.10 -16.22
N LYS A 30 -28.11 -20.13 -17.15
CA LYS A 30 -29.09 -20.02 -18.24
C LYS A 30 -28.77 -20.94 -19.41
N LEU A 31 -27.49 -21.27 -19.58
CA LEU A 31 -26.95 -22.03 -20.70
C LEU A 31 -27.64 -23.38 -20.96
N PRO A 32 -27.92 -24.25 -19.96
CA PRO A 32 -28.60 -25.52 -20.23
C PRO A 32 -29.99 -25.39 -20.85
N LYS A 33 -30.73 -24.31 -20.50
CA LYS A 33 -32.06 -24.06 -21.09
C LYS A 33 -31.95 -23.60 -22.54
N LEU A 34 -30.91 -22.84 -22.88
CA LEU A 34 -30.63 -22.40 -24.25
C LEU A 34 -30.11 -23.56 -25.12
N ALA A 35 -29.26 -24.41 -24.57
CA ALA A 35 -28.78 -25.64 -25.21
C ALA A 35 -29.95 -26.55 -25.64
N LYS A 36 -30.94 -26.76 -24.76
CA LYS A 36 -32.18 -27.52 -25.11
C LYS A 36 -33.03 -26.88 -26.21
N LYS A 37 -32.95 -25.56 -26.40
CA LYS A 37 -33.68 -24.88 -27.48
C LYS A 37 -32.95 -25.05 -28.80
N ILE A 38 -31.62 -24.97 -28.80
CA ILE A 38 -30.79 -25.03 -30.01
C ILE A 38 -30.60 -26.47 -30.53
N SER A 39 -30.69 -27.47 -29.65
CA SER A 39 -30.62 -28.90 -30.01
C SER A 39 -31.69 -29.37 -31.00
N LYS A 40 -32.75 -28.58 -31.20
CA LYS A 40 -33.78 -28.80 -32.22
C LYS A 40 -33.26 -28.62 -33.65
N TYR A 41 -32.07 -28.03 -33.81
CA TYR A 41 -31.45 -27.71 -35.09
C TYR A 41 -30.18 -28.57 -35.26
N PRO A 42 -30.17 -29.53 -36.21
CA PRO A 42 -29.06 -30.48 -36.37
C PRO A 42 -27.68 -29.85 -36.56
N ASN A 43 -27.63 -28.67 -37.20
CA ASN A 43 -26.37 -27.97 -37.49
C ASN A 43 -25.68 -27.39 -36.25
N TYR A 44 -26.35 -27.38 -35.08
CA TYR A 44 -25.84 -26.80 -33.83
C TYR A 44 -25.46 -27.85 -32.79
N ALA A 45 -25.30 -29.12 -33.18
CA ALA A 45 -24.92 -30.20 -32.26
C ALA A 45 -23.58 -29.93 -31.56
N VAL A 46 -22.60 -29.34 -32.26
CA VAL A 46 -21.30 -28.95 -31.69
C VAL A 46 -21.48 -27.87 -30.63
N LEU A 47 -22.24 -26.81 -30.95
CA LEU A 47 -22.54 -25.72 -30.03
C LEU A 47 -23.32 -26.20 -28.79
N GLU A 48 -24.26 -27.14 -28.95
CA GLU A 48 -24.98 -27.74 -27.83
C GLU A 48 -24.01 -28.42 -26.83
N GLN A 49 -23.13 -29.30 -27.32
CA GLN A 49 -22.17 -30.00 -26.46
C GLN A 49 -21.16 -29.03 -25.81
N LEU A 50 -20.70 -28.03 -26.56
CA LEU A 50 -19.82 -26.96 -26.06
C LEU A 50 -20.46 -26.24 -24.85
N ILE A 51 -21.71 -25.82 -24.98
CA ILE A 51 -22.44 -25.07 -23.95
C ILE A 51 -22.66 -25.91 -22.69
N TYR A 52 -23.01 -27.19 -22.83
CA TYR A 52 -23.13 -28.09 -21.66
C TYR A 52 -21.80 -28.30 -20.96
N GLY A 53 -20.72 -28.47 -21.73
CA GLY A 53 -19.37 -28.59 -21.18
C GLY A 53 -18.94 -27.34 -20.41
N GLU A 54 -19.16 -26.15 -20.99
CA GLU A 54 -18.84 -24.87 -20.36
C GLU A 54 -19.66 -24.59 -19.10
N HIS A 55 -20.95 -24.92 -19.12
CA HIS A 55 -21.82 -24.84 -17.94
C HIS A 55 -21.28 -25.73 -16.81
N SER A 56 -21.06 -27.02 -17.09
CA SER A 56 -20.59 -27.98 -16.08
C SER A 56 -19.22 -27.58 -15.53
N LEU A 57 -18.32 -27.08 -16.38
CA LEU A 57 -17.01 -26.56 -15.98
C LEU A 57 -17.13 -25.41 -14.99
N ASN A 58 -17.79 -24.31 -15.38
CA ASN A 58 -17.83 -23.10 -14.55
C ASN A 58 -18.62 -23.29 -13.25
N VAL A 59 -19.67 -24.12 -13.25
CA VAL A 59 -20.41 -24.45 -12.02
C VAL A 59 -19.53 -25.23 -11.04
N ASN A 60 -18.78 -26.24 -11.52
CA ASN A 60 -17.88 -27.02 -10.66
C ASN A 60 -16.71 -26.19 -10.14
N LEU A 61 -16.14 -25.29 -10.95
CA LEU A 61 -15.07 -24.39 -10.52
C LEU A 61 -15.57 -23.43 -9.42
N ASN A 62 -16.74 -22.80 -9.61
CA ASN A 62 -17.30 -21.89 -8.61
C ASN A 62 -17.60 -22.57 -7.27
N LEU A 63 -17.92 -23.87 -7.26
CA LEU A 63 -18.15 -24.64 -6.03
C LEU A 63 -16.86 -25.01 -5.29
N ARG A 64 -15.72 -25.08 -5.99
CA ARG A 64 -14.47 -25.68 -5.49
C ARG A 64 -13.32 -24.68 -5.35
N ARG A 65 -13.51 -23.44 -5.78
CA ARG A 65 -12.56 -22.33 -5.60
C ARG A 65 -12.19 -22.16 -4.13
N LYS A 66 -10.90 -22.25 -3.84
CA LYS A 66 -10.36 -21.99 -2.50
C LYS A 66 -9.92 -20.54 -2.41
N HIS A 67 -9.96 -19.99 -1.20
CA HIS A 67 -9.43 -18.66 -0.94
C HIS A 67 -7.91 -18.66 -1.12
N VAL A 68 -7.41 -17.84 -2.03
CA VAL A 68 -5.98 -17.60 -2.26
C VAL A 68 -5.62 -16.21 -1.73
N ALA A 69 -4.52 -16.09 -0.99
CA ALA A 69 -4.06 -14.83 -0.43
C ALA A 69 -3.29 -14.00 -1.46
N TYR A 70 -3.96 -13.61 -2.56
CA TYR A 70 -3.36 -12.77 -3.61
C TYR A 70 -2.83 -11.43 -3.11
N ASP A 71 -3.32 -10.97 -1.95
CA ASP A 71 -2.86 -9.72 -1.33
C ASP A 71 -1.40 -9.76 -0.90
N SER A 72 -0.82 -10.95 -0.73
CA SER A 72 0.60 -11.17 -0.37
C SER A 72 1.49 -11.51 -1.57
N ASP A 73 0.98 -11.42 -2.80
CA ASP A 73 1.80 -11.67 -3.99
C ASP A 73 2.89 -10.60 -4.16
N THR A 74 4.02 -11.04 -4.71
CA THR A 74 5.15 -10.19 -5.08
C THR A 74 5.61 -10.53 -6.50
N PRO A 75 6.39 -9.66 -7.18
CA PRO A 75 6.96 -9.95 -8.48
C PRO A 75 7.77 -11.26 -8.53
N ASN A 76 8.31 -11.69 -7.39
CA ASN A 76 9.09 -12.92 -7.24
C ASN A 76 8.26 -14.14 -6.83
N ASN A 77 7.06 -13.93 -6.31
CA ASN A 77 6.23 -15.00 -5.76
C ASN A 77 4.76 -14.72 -6.07
N LEU A 78 4.25 -15.39 -7.10
CA LEU A 78 2.87 -15.30 -7.56
C LEU A 78 2.07 -16.49 -7.05
N SER A 79 0.92 -16.22 -6.44
CA SER A 79 0.02 -17.27 -5.99
C SER A 79 -0.81 -17.83 -7.15
N TYR A 80 -1.03 -19.14 -7.15
CA TYR A 80 -1.90 -19.82 -8.12
C TYR A 80 -2.97 -20.62 -7.37
N GLU A 81 -4.13 -20.77 -7.99
CA GLU A 81 -5.17 -21.64 -7.44
C GLU A 81 -4.64 -23.10 -7.40
N PRO A 82 -4.84 -23.81 -6.28
CA PRO A 82 -4.39 -25.19 -6.18
C PRO A 82 -5.25 -26.09 -7.07
N PRO A 83 -4.67 -27.15 -7.69
CA PRO A 83 -5.44 -28.07 -8.50
C PRO A 83 -6.62 -28.69 -7.75
N ILE A 84 -7.75 -28.86 -8.46
CA ILE A 84 -8.92 -29.56 -7.95
C ILE A 84 -8.86 -31.06 -8.27
N PRO A 85 -9.63 -31.92 -7.56
CA PRO A 85 -9.59 -33.36 -7.81
C PRO A 85 -9.99 -33.71 -9.26
N LYS A 86 -9.25 -34.62 -9.90
CA LYS A 86 -9.43 -34.97 -11.32
C LYS A 86 -10.86 -35.34 -11.70
N ASP A 87 -11.54 -36.12 -10.86
CA ASP A 87 -12.90 -36.60 -11.13
C ASP A 87 -13.96 -35.48 -11.17
N SER A 88 -13.62 -34.30 -10.65
CA SER A 88 -14.55 -33.18 -10.50
C SER A 88 -15.02 -32.57 -11.83
N LEU A 89 -14.18 -32.66 -12.86
CA LEU A 89 -14.42 -32.05 -14.16
C LEU A 89 -14.69 -33.08 -15.26
N MET A 90 -14.82 -34.37 -14.91
CA MET A 90 -14.98 -35.45 -15.89
C MET A 90 -16.23 -35.28 -16.75
N GLU A 91 -17.34 -34.82 -16.17
CA GLU A 91 -18.57 -34.53 -16.94
C GLU A 91 -18.32 -33.42 -17.98
N ALA A 92 -17.72 -32.30 -17.56
CA ALA A 92 -17.39 -31.19 -18.45
C ALA A 92 -16.44 -31.63 -19.57
N GLN A 93 -15.38 -32.37 -19.24
CA GLN A 93 -14.42 -32.91 -20.22
C GLN A 93 -15.10 -33.83 -21.24
N ASN A 94 -16.05 -34.66 -20.82
CA ASN A 94 -16.77 -35.56 -21.72
C ASN A 94 -17.64 -34.79 -22.74
N TYR A 95 -18.33 -33.72 -22.31
CA TYR A 95 -19.08 -32.86 -23.23
C TYR A 95 -18.16 -32.14 -24.22
N LEU A 96 -17.04 -31.60 -23.74
CA LEU A 96 -16.09 -30.87 -24.58
C LEU A 96 -15.38 -31.77 -25.60
N LYS A 97 -14.98 -32.99 -25.20
CA LYS A 97 -14.43 -34.00 -26.13
C LYS A 97 -15.44 -34.38 -27.21
N LYS A 98 -16.70 -34.63 -26.84
CA LYS A 98 -17.79 -34.90 -27.80
C LYS A 98 -18.01 -33.75 -28.78
N ALA A 99 -17.90 -32.50 -28.32
CA ALA A 99 -18.03 -31.33 -29.20
C ALA A 99 -16.92 -31.32 -30.27
N ILE A 100 -15.68 -31.61 -29.88
CA ILE A 100 -14.51 -31.68 -30.78
C ILE A 100 -14.67 -32.84 -31.78
N GLU A 101 -15.04 -34.03 -31.30
CA GLU A 101 -15.24 -35.22 -32.13
C GLU A 101 -16.36 -35.00 -33.16
N SER A 102 -17.49 -34.43 -32.74
CA SER A 102 -18.67 -34.22 -33.60
C SER A 102 -18.44 -33.17 -34.69
N GLY A 103 -17.48 -32.26 -34.49
CA GLY A 103 -17.13 -31.21 -35.46
C GLY A 103 -16.00 -31.59 -36.42
N SER A 104 -15.32 -32.72 -36.20
CA SER A 104 -14.13 -33.14 -36.97
C SER A 104 -14.49 -33.57 -38.41
N GLY A 105 -14.73 -32.60 -39.30
CA GLY A 105 -15.06 -32.83 -40.70
C GLY A 105 -15.85 -31.70 -41.39
N ASP A 106 -16.34 -30.72 -40.63
CA ASP A 106 -17.17 -29.61 -41.14
C ASP A 106 -16.48 -28.26 -40.89
N SER A 107 -16.06 -27.58 -41.96
CA SER A 107 -15.33 -26.29 -41.86
C SER A 107 -16.18 -25.17 -41.27
N THR A 108 -17.51 -25.31 -41.24
CA THR A 108 -18.44 -24.31 -40.73
C THR A 108 -18.46 -24.21 -39.20
N ASN A 109 -18.04 -25.26 -38.49
CA ASN A 109 -18.04 -25.32 -37.02
C ASN A 109 -16.68 -25.07 -36.37
N ASN A 110 -15.68 -24.66 -37.16
CA ASN A 110 -14.30 -24.58 -36.71
C ASN A 110 -14.11 -23.66 -35.48
N ASP A 111 -14.83 -22.54 -35.41
CA ASP A 111 -14.74 -21.60 -34.28
C ASP A 111 -15.25 -22.20 -32.97
N TYR A 112 -16.33 -23.01 -33.01
CA TYR A 112 -16.81 -23.70 -31.81
C TYR A 112 -15.89 -24.84 -31.37
N ILE A 113 -15.23 -25.51 -32.32
CA ILE A 113 -14.23 -26.55 -32.02
C ILE A 113 -13.02 -25.92 -31.34
N GLU A 114 -12.53 -24.79 -31.84
CA GLU A 114 -11.43 -24.03 -31.22
C GLU A 114 -11.81 -23.58 -29.79
N GLN A 115 -13.02 -23.07 -29.59
CA GLN A 115 -13.53 -22.74 -28.24
C GLN A 115 -13.62 -23.97 -27.33
N ALA A 116 -14.06 -25.12 -27.84
CA ALA A 116 -14.11 -26.37 -27.09
C ALA A 116 -12.71 -26.85 -26.67
N LYS A 117 -11.71 -26.73 -27.55
CA LYS A 117 -10.31 -27.03 -27.24
C LYS A 117 -9.77 -26.13 -26.14
N ILE A 118 -10.04 -24.83 -26.18
CA ILE A 118 -9.61 -23.87 -25.14
C ILE A 118 -10.25 -24.20 -23.79
N LEU A 119 -11.55 -24.50 -23.75
CA LEU A 119 -12.24 -24.88 -22.50
C LEU A 119 -11.77 -26.24 -21.97
N LEU A 120 -11.45 -27.19 -22.85
CA LEU A 120 -10.89 -28.48 -22.45
C LEU A 120 -9.47 -28.29 -21.88
N ALA A 121 -8.67 -27.44 -22.50
CA ALA A 121 -7.36 -27.05 -22.01
C ALA A 121 -7.45 -26.36 -20.64
N ARG A 122 -8.43 -25.48 -20.43
CA ARG A 122 -8.73 -24.89 -19.11
C ARG A 122 -9.02 -25.98 -18.09
N SER A 123 -9.95 -26.87 -18.39
CA SER A 123 -10.31 -27.99 -17.50
C SER A 123 -9.09 -28.81 -17.08
N ASN A 124 -8.21 -29.15 -18.03
CA ASN A 124 -6.97 -29.89 -17.76
C ASN A 124 -6.01 -29.11 -16.84
N LEU A 125 -5.86 -27.79 -17.01
CA LEU A 125 -5.04 -26.97 -16.10
C LEU A 125 -5.58 -26.96 -14.68
N GLU A 126 -6.89 -26.84 -14.52
CA GLU A 126 -7.55 -26.78 -13.21
C GLU A 126 -7.38 -28.08 -12.40
N ILE A 127 -7.20 -29.22 -13.08
CA ILE A 127 -6.89 -30.51 -12.44
C ILE A 127 -5.39 -30.83 -12.38
N GLY A 128 -4.54 -29.90 -12.82
CA GLY A 128 -3.07 -30.03 -12.80
C GLY A 128 -2.45 -30.79 -13.98
N GLU A 129 -3.22 -31.09 -15.04
CA GLU A 129 -2.75 -31.74 -16.28
C GLU A 129 -2.22 -30.69 -17.28
N ILE A 130 -1.07 -30.12 -16.93
CA ILE A 130 -0.46 -28.99 -17.65
C ILE A 130 -0.07 -29.37 -19.09
N GLU A 131 0.58 -30.51 -19.29
CA GLU A 131 1.11 -30.93 -20.60
C GLU A 131 0.00 -31.13 -21.63
N GLU A 132 -1.10 -31.79 -21.23
CA GLU A 132 -2.25 -32.02 -22.12
C GLU A 132 -2.97 -30.71 -22.46
N SER A 133 -3.02 -29.77 -21.52
CA SER A 133 -3.55 -28.44 -21.79
C SER A 133 -2.74 -27.68 -22.83
N LEU A 134 -1.41 -27.65 -22.69
CA LEU A 134 -0.53 -26.95 -23.63
C LEU A 134 -0.58 -27.58 -25.03
N LYS A 135 -0.69 -28.91 -25.11
CA LYS A 135 -0.88 -29.61 -26.38
C LYS A 135 -2.15 -29.11 -27.09
N LEU A 136 -3.28 -29.05 -26.38
CA LEU A 136 -4.54 -28.54 -26.93
C LEU A 136 -4.44 -27.08 -27.37
N LEU A 137 -3.81 -26.22 -26.57
CA LEU A 137 -3.66 -24.79 -26.89
C LEU A 137 -2.75 -24.54 -28.09
N ASN A 138 -1.73 -25.37 -28.30
CA ASN A 138 -0.85 -25.28 -29.48
C ASN A 138 -1.52 -25.72 -30.79
N GLU A 139 -2.63 -26.47 -30.71
CA GLU A 139 -3.44 -26.82 -31.89
C GLU A 139 -4.47 -25.75 -32.27
N VAL A 140 -4.65 -24.71 -31.45
CA VAL A 140 -5.62 -23.64 -31.67
C VAL A 140 -4.95 -22.44 -32.33
N ASN A 141 -5.59 -21.87 -33.35
CA ASN A 141 -5.13 -20.64 -33.98
C ASN A 141 -5.56 -19.40 -33.17
N LEU A 142 -4.73 -19.00 -32.21
CA LEU A 142 -4.98 -17.85 -31.34
C LEU A 142 -4.67 -16.49 -32.01
N ASP A 143 -4.04 -16.49 -33.18
CA ASP A 143 -3.68 -15.29 -33.96
C ASP A 143 -4.75 -14.90 -35.00
N LYS A 144 -5.92 -15.55 -34.98
CA LYS A 144 -7.03 -15.20 -35.89
C LYS A 144 -7.41 -13.72 -35.75
N GLU A 145 -7.39 -13.00 -36.87
CA GLU A 145 -8.05 -11.70 -36.98
C GLU A 145 -9.56 -11.85 -36.75
N GLU A 146 -10.21 -10.78 -36.30
CA GLU A 146 -11.60 -10.78 -35.81
C GLU A 146 -12.53 -11.64 -36.69
N SER A 147 -13.24 -12.57 -36.06
CA SER A 147 -14.25 -13.40 -36.73
C SER A 147 -15.26 -12.49 -37.45
N GLN A 148 -15.60 -12.83 -38.70
CA GLN A 148 -16.63 -12.12 -39.47
C GLN A 148 -18.03 -12.20 -38.80
N SER A 149 -18.21 -13.12 -37.85
CA SER A 149 -19.37 -13.17 -36.97
C SER A 149 -19.26 -12.04 -35.96
N GLY A 150 -20.25 -11.12 -35.94
CA GLY A 150 -20.30 -9.98 -35.00
C GLY A 150 -20.49 -10.36 -33.52
N LEU A 151 -20.13 -11.59 -33.13
CA LEU A 151 -20.23 -12.14 -31.79
C LEU A 151 -19.01 -11.75 -30.94
N SER A 152 -19.24 -11.55 -29.64
CA SER A 152 -18.20 -11.03 -28.74
C SER A 152 -17.41 -12.15 -28.04
N TYR A 153 -18.04 -13.29 -27.76
CA TYR A 153 -17.40 -14.37 -27.01
C TYR A 153 -16.20 -15.01 -27.71
N PRO A 154 -16.13 -15.17 -29.05
CA PRO A 154 -14.93 -15.67 -29.71
C PRO A 154 -13.67 -14.87 -29.36
N LYS A 155 -13.78 -13.53 -29.27
CA LYS A 155 -12.67 -12.66 -28.85
C LYS A 155 -12.25 -12.93 -27.40
N ILE A 156 -13.22 -13.12 -26.51
CA ILE A 156 -12.96 -13.50 -25.10
C ILE A 156 -12.28 -14.86 -25.01
N SER A 157 -12.68 -15.81 -25.87
CA SER A 157 -12.06 -17.13 -25.94
C SER A 157 -10.60 -17.05 -26.37
N ILE A 158 -10.24 -16.18 -27.30
CA ILE A 158 -8.85 -15.95 -27.70
C ILE A 158 -8.03 -15.39 -26.53
N ILE A 159 -8.55 -14.38 -25.82
CA ILE A 159 -7.92 -13.84 -24.61
C ILE A 159 -7.72 -14.95 -23.57
N MET A 160 -8.75 -15.76 -23.32
CA MET A 160 -8.69 -16.92 -22.43
C MET A 160 -7.57 -17.89 -22.85
N GLY A 161 -7.48 -18.23 -24.15
CA GLY A 161 -6.45 -19.11 -24.69
C GLY A 161 -5.03 -18.61 -24.43
N TRP A 162 -4.76 -17.33 -24.73
CA TRP A 162 -3.47 -16.69 -24.45
C TRP A 162 -3.14 -16.65 -22.96
N THR A 163 -4.13 -16.30 -22.11
CA THR A 163 -3.96 -16.29 -20.65
C THR A 163 -3.61 -17.68 -20.10
N LEU A 164 -4.28 -18.73 -20.59
CA LEU A 164 -4.01 -20.10 -20.16
C LEU A 164 -2.64 -20.59 -20.61
N LYS A 165 -2.21 -20.25 -21.83
CA LYS A 165 -0.88 -20.58 -22.36
C LYS A 165 0.23 -19.90 -21.54
N GLY A 166 0.01 -18.64 -21.19
CA GLY A 166 0.94 -17.83 -20.39
C GLY A 166 1.16 -18.31 -18.96
N ASN A 167 0.28 -19.17 -18.41
CA ASN A 167 0.46 -19.70 -17.05
C ASN A 167 1.72 -20.57 -16.88
N LYS A 168 2.41 -20.96 -17.96
CA LYS A 168 3.60 -21.82 -17.91
C LYS A 168 4.67 -21.52 -18.96
N GLN A 169 4.33 -21.53 -20.25
CA GLN A 169 5.30 -21.40 -21.34
C GLN A 169 5.36 -19.95 -21.83
N ASP A 170 6.59 -19.42 -21.98
CA ASP A 170 6.85 -18.08 -22.54
C ASP A 170 5.86 -17.03 -22.01
N ALA A 171 5.67 -17.05 -20.68
CA ALA A 171 4.54 -16.42 -19.99
C ALA A 171 4.34 -14.96 -20.39
N ILE A 172 5.43 -14.19 -20.40
CA ILE A 172 5.42 -12.77 -20.74
C ILE A 172 4.96 -12.55 -22.19
N GLU A 173 5.45 -13.35 -23.13
CA GLU A 173 5.08 -13.23 -24.55
C GLU A 173 3.60 -13.53 -24.76
N CYS A 174 3.12 -14.64 -24.18
CA CYS A 174 1.70 -15.02 -24.25
C CYS A 174 0.78 -13.95 -23.66
N TYR A 175 1.13 -13.38 -22.50
CA TYR A 175 0.32 -12.32 -21.91
C TYR A 175 0.44 -10.98 -22.64
N ASN A 176 1.56 -10.69 -23.32
CA ASN A 176 1.69 -9.48 -24.13
C ASN A 176 0.71 -9.48 -25.31
N HIS A 177 0.38 -10.64 -25.89
CA HIS A 177 -0.71 -10.71 -26.87
C HIS A 177 -2.05 -10.24 -26.28
N VAL A 178 -2.33 -10.55 -25.00
CA VAL A 178 -3.53 -10.05 -24.31
C VAL A 178 -3.44 -8.54 -24.09
N VAL A 179 -2.27 -8.02 -23.69
CA VAL A 179 -2.04 -6.57 -23.54
C VAL A 179 -2.39 -5.85 -24.85
N ASP A 180 -1.86 -6.33 -25.99
CA ASP A 180 -2.10 -5.73 -27.31
C ASP A 180 -3.59 -5.76 -27.69
N ILE A 181 -4.31 -6.86 -27.41
CA ILE A 181 -5.75 -6.97 -27.68
C ILE A 181 -6.52 -5.96 -26.83
N VAL A 182 -6.21 -5.87 -25.53
CA VAL A 182 -6.90 -4.98 -24.59
C VAL A 182 -6.64 -3.51 -24.95
N GLU A 183 -5.40 -3.13 -25.26
CA GLU A 183 -5.06 -1.76 -25.65
C GLU A 183 -5.78 -1.33 -26.94
N LYS A 184 -5.81 -2.20 -27.96
CA LYS A 184 -6.54 -1.94 -29.22
C LYS A 184 -8.02 -1.74 -28.96
N GLN A 185 -8.64 -2.59 -28.14
CA GLN A 185 -10.07 -2.51 -27.85
C GLN A 185 -10.43 -1.23 -27.09
N LEU A 186 -9.68 -0.86 -26.05
CA LEU A 186 -9.93 0.38 -25.30
C LEU A 186 -9.68 1.64 -26.14
N SER A 187 -8.67 1.62 -27.02
CA SER A 187 -8.41 2.72 -27.95
C SER A 187 -9.56 2.93 -28.94
N SER A 188 -10.13 1.84 -29.47
CA SER A 188 -11.27 1.90 -30.39
C SER A 188 -12.54 2.45 -29.74
N GLN A 189 -12.81 2.10 -28.47
CA GLN A 189 -13.95 2.61 -27.71
C GLN A 189 -13.82 4.11 -27.38
N THR A 190 -12.59 4.58 -27.12
CA THR A 190 -12.32 6.00 -26.85
C THR A 190 -12.56 6.86 -28.09
N GLN A 191 -12.22 6.35 -29.28
CA GLN A 191 -12.48 7.03 -30.55
C GLN A 191 -13.99 7.09 -30.87
N SER A 192 -14.73 6.00 -30.67
CA SER A 192 -16.18 5.99 -30.91
C SER A 192 -16.96 6.94 -29.98
N ASN A 193 -16.53 7.11 -28.73
CA ASN A 193 -17.19 8.02 -27.79
C ASN A 193 -16.93 9.50 -28.16
N ASN A 194 -15.72 9.84 -28.61
CA ASN A 194 -15.40 11.20 -29.07
C ASN A 194 -16.16 11.57 -30.36
N ASP A 195 -16.42 10.61 -31.25
CA ASP A 195 -17.20 10.84 -32.46
C ASP A 195 -18.69 11.07 -32.15
N ILE A 196 -19.24 10.45 -31.10
CA ILE A 196 -20.63 10.65 -30.64
C ILE A 196 -20.80 12.02 -29.94
N GLU A 197 -19.82 12.46 -29.15
CA GLU A 197 -19.82 13.81 -28.56
C GLU A 197 -19.67 14.91 -29.61
N SER A 198 -18.93 14.66 -30.70
CA SER A 198 -18.79 15.61 -31.81
C SER A 198 -20.08 15.84 -32.61
N GLN A 199 -21.06 14.94 -32.49
CA GLN A 199 -22.36 15.02 -33.17
C GLN A 199 -23.50 15.58 -32.29
N SER A 200 -23.24 15.91 -31.01
CA SER A 200 -24.27 16.35 -30.06
C SER A 200 -24.02 17.72 -29.42
N VAL A 201 -23.34 18.63 -30.12
CA VAL A 201 -23.18 20.03 -29.66
C VAL A 201 -24.25 20.93 -30.28
N THR A 202 -25.43 20.97 -29.65
CA THR A 202 -26.22 22.20 -29.55
C THR A 202 -26.81 22.33 -28.15
N THR A 203 -26.59 23.52 -27.56
CA THR A 203 -27.19 24.12 -26.35
C THR A 203 -26.67 23.70 -24.97
N SER A 204 -25.80 24.58 -24.43
CA SER A 204 -25.74 25.14 -23.06
C SER A 204 -26.15 24.27 -21.87
N ASP A 205 -25.19 23.93 -21.01
CA ASP A 205 -25.07 24.57 -19.67
C ASP A 205 -23.76 24.17 -18.97
N ILE A 206 -23.05 25.17 -18.47
CA ILE A 206 -21.78 25.03 -17.74
C ILE A 206 -22.11 24.75 -16.28
N GLN A 207 -22.10 23.48 -15.86
CA GLN A 207 -21.97 23.12 -14.45
C GLN A 207 -21.09 21.88 -14.24
N LYS A 208 -20.08 22.05 -13.37
CA LYS A 208 -19.28 21.04 -12.64
C LYS A 208 -18.67 19.88 -13.46
N ARG A 209 -17.43 20.11 -13.93
CA ARG A 209 -16.51 19.03 -14.34
C ARG A 209 -16.03 18.23 -13.12
N THR A 210 -16.70 17.11 -12.88
CA THR A 210 -16.18 15.96 -12.12
C THR A 210 -15.10 15.28 -12.98
N PRO A 211 -13.99 14.75 -12.43
CA PRO A 211 -12.98 14.08 -13.24
C PRO A 211 -13.62 12.87 -13.93
N ASP A 212 -13.41 12.80 -15.25
CA ASP A 212 -13.76 11.75 -16.21
C ASP A 212 -14.33 10.47 -15.58
N ILE A 213 -15.62 10.50 -15.24
CA ILE A 213 -16.40 9.30 -15.03
C ILE A 213 -16.51 8.69 -16.43
N ILE A 214 -15.66 7.71 -16.74
CA ILE A 214 -15.92 6.78 -17.84
C ILE A 214 -17.31 6.22 -17.53
N THR A 215 -18.31 6.67 -18.29
CA THR A 215 -19.65 6.09 -18.29
C THR A 215 -19.49 4.63 -18.68
N VAL A 216 -19.50 3.75 -17.68
CA VAL A 216 -19.42 2.29 -17.82
C VAL A 216 -20.50 1.86 -18.82
N PRO A 217 -20.16 1.46 -20.04
CA PRO A 217 -21.16 1.05 -21.01
C PRO A 217 -21.88 -0.20 -20.48
N ASP A 218 -23.21 -0.27 -20.64
CA ASP A 218 -24.02 -1.47 -20.34
C ASP A 218 -23.59 -2.71 -21.18
N SER A 219 -22.60 -2.56 -22.07
CA SER A 219 -22.00 -3.58 -22.94
C SER A 219 -20.70 -4.20 -22.41
N ILE A 220 -20.29 -3.94 -21.17
CA ILE A 220 -19.06 -4.55 -20.63
C ILE A 220 -19.28 -6.04 -20.35
N ASN A 221 -18.64 -6.87 -21.17
CA ASN A 221 -18.62 -8.31 -21.03
C ASN A 221 -17.82 -8.70 -19.77
N GLU A 222 -18.49 -9.19 -18.73
CA GLU A 222 -17.86 -9.60 -17.45
C GLU A 222 -16.71 -10.59 -17.64
N GLN A 223 -16.85 -11.53 -18.58
CA GLN A 223 -15.78 -12.48 -18.90
C GLN A 223 -14.58 -11.84 -19.58
N TRP A 224 -14.78 -10.79 -20.37
CA TRP A 224 -13.66 -10.05 -20.95
C TRP A 224 -12.81 -9.42 -19.85
N VAL A 225 -13.46 -8.80 -18.85
CA VAL A 225 -12.76 -8.23 -17.69
C VAL A 225 -12.07 -9.33 -16.89
N ASP A 226 -12.74 -10.44 -16.61
CA ASP A 226 -12.20 -11.54 -15.81
C ASP A 226 -10.89 -12.12 -16.38
N TRP A 227 -10.84 -12.36 -17.70
CA TRP A 227 -9.66 -12.91 -18.36
C TRP A 227 -8.56 -11.89 -18.63
N SER A 228 -8.94 -10.65 -18.95
CA SER A 228 -7.99 -9.55 -19.16
C SER A 228 -7.31 -9.17 -17.85
N GLU A 229 -8.07 -9.08 -16.75
CA GLU A 229 -7.55 -8.84 -15.41
C GLU A 229 -6.50 -9.88 -15.03
N GLU A 230 -6.76 -11.17 -15.26
CA GLU A 230 -5.81 -12.24 -14.93
C GLU A 230 -4.50 -12.08 -15.70
N ALA A 231 -4.57 -11.85 -17.01
CA ALA A 231 -3.37 -11.68 -17.83
C ALA A 231 -2.55 -10.45 -17.42
N LEU A 232 -3.22 -9.31 -17.26
CA LEU A 232 -2.59 -8.03 -16.89
C LEU A 232 -1.97 -8.09 -15.50
N TYR A 233 -2.63 -8.75 -14.55
CA TYR A 233 -2.09 -9.02 -13.21
C TYR A 233 -0.76 -9.76 -13.28
N ARG A 234 -0.73 -10.88 -14.01
CA ARG A 234 0.44 -11.76 -14.12
C ARG A 234 1.58 -11.06 -14.85
N VAL A 235 1.30 -10.50 -16.03
CA VAL A 235 2.34 -9.90 -16.88
C VAL A 235 2.92 -8.64 -16.29
N GLY A 236 2.12 -7.83 -15.57
CA GLY A 236 2.63 -6.64 -14.89
C GLY A 236 3.68 -7.00 -13.84
N LEU A 237 3.37 -7.99 -12.98
CA LEU A 237 4.29 -8.45 -11.93
C LEU A 237 5.52 -9.16 -12.51
N LEU A 238 5.36 -9.98 -13.54
CA LEU A 238 6.50 -10.63 -14.22
C LEU A 238 7.41 -9.64 -14.95
N THR A 239 6.83 -8.64 -15.61
CA THR A 239 7.57 -7.57 -16.32
C THR A 239 8.35 -6.72 -15.32
N PHE A 240 7.75 -6.41 -14.17
CA PHE A 240 8.44 -5.74 -13.07
C PHE A 240 9.62 -6.57 -12.55
N ASN A 241 9.43 -7.89 -12.34
CA ASN A 241 10.50 -8.79 -11.90
C ASN A 241 11.67 -8.85 -12.89
N LYS A 242 11.37 -8.82 -14.19
CA LYS A 242 12.38 -8.77 -15.27
C LYS A 242 13.19 -7.46 -15.26
N GLY A 243 12.75 -6.43 -14.54
CA GLY A 243 13.41 -5.13 -14.43
C GLY A 243 12.94 -4.08 -15.45
N ASP A 244 11.94 -4.39 -16.26
CA ASP A 244 11.36 -3.44 -17.22
C ASP A 244 10.29 -2.58 -16.54
N MET A 245 10.76 -1.59 -15.77
CA MET A 245 9.91 -0.74 -14.94
C MET A 245 8.94 0.12 -15.75
N THR A 246 9.34 0.54 -16.96
CA THR A 246 8.53 1.41 -17.81
C THR A 246 7.33 0.67 -18.40
N ASN A 247 7.54 -0.55 -18.90
CA ASN A 247 6.42 -1.35 -19.38
C ASN A 247 5.56 -1.89 -18.25
N ALA A 248 6.15 -2.24 -17.10
CA ALA A 248 5.38 -2.60 -15.90
C ALA A 248 4.43 -1.48 -15.46
N GLU A 249 4.89 -0.22 -15.44
CA GLU A 249 4.05 0.93 -15.11
C GLU A 249 2.84 1.05 -16.06
N LYS A 250 3.05 0.90 -17.37
CA LYS A 250 1.98 0.96 -18.38
C LYS A 250 0.96 -0.16 -18.15
N ILE A 251 1.43 -1.39 -17.95
CA ILE A 251 0.57 -2.56 -17.71
C ILE A 251 -0.23 -2.39 -16.42
N PHE A 252 0.37 -1.87 -15.34
CA PHE A 252 -0.35 -1.61 -14.09
C PHE A 252 -1.43 -0.53 -14.23
N LYS A 253 -1.19 0.51 -15.06
CA LYS A 253 -2.23 1.50 -15.40
C LYS A 253 -3.35 0.86 -16.20
N LEU A 254 -3.01 0.05 -17.21
CA LEU A 254 -3.97 -0.68 -18.02
C LEU A 254 -4.83 -1.64 -17.18
N TYR A 255 -4.20 -2.36 -16.24
CA TYR A 255 -4.89 -3.20 -15.27
C TYR A 255 -5.94 -2.42 -14.48
N ASN A 256 -5.56 -1.27 -13.93
CA ASN A 256 -6.48 -0.42 -13.17
C ASN A 256 -7.63 0.12 -14.05
N THR A 257 -7.36 0.46 -15.32
CA THR A 257 -8.41 0.81 -16.28
C THR A 257 -9.38 -0.35 -16.47
N VAL A 258 -8.91 -1.57 -16.73
CA VAL A 258 -9.75 -2.76 -16.92
C VAL A 258 -10.59 -3.07 -15.68
N VAL A 259 -9.97 -3.05 -14.49
CA VAL A 259 -10.69 -3.30 -13.23
C VAL A 259 -11.73 -2.22 -12.95
N SER A 260 -11.49 -0.96 -13.32
CA SER A 260 -12.48 0.11 -13.14
C SER A 260 -13.75 -0.04 -13.99
N LEU A 261 -13.71 -0.88 -15.04
CA LEU A 261 -14.87 -1.17 -15.88
C LEU A 261 -15.86 -2.14 -15.20
N CYS A 262 -15.43 -2.94 -14.23
CA CYS A 262 -16.35 -3.80 -13.48
C CYS A 262 -16.93 -3.06 -12.27
N LYS A 263 -18.21 -3.32 -11.96
CA LYS A 263 -18.85 -2.79 -10.76
C LYS A 263 -18.17 -3.33 -9.49
N GLU A 264 -17.92 -4.64 -9.47
CA GLU A 264 -17.19 -5.32 -8.40
C GLU A 264 -16.43 -6.53 -8.97
N LEU A 265 -15.20 -6.74 -8.50
CA LEU A 265 -14.44 -7.96 -8.82
C LEU A 265 -15.06 -9.17 -8.10
N PRO A 266 -14.98 -10.37 -8.69
CA PRO A 266 -15.37 -11.60 -8.02
C PRO A 266 -14.68 -11.76 -6.65
N PRO A 267 -15.34 -12.31 -5.61
CA PRO A 267 -14.78 -12.38 -4.26
C PRO A 267 -13.39 -13.02 -4.16
N HIS A 268 -13.10 -14.02 -4.98
CA HIS A 268 -11.81 -14.72 -5.02
C HIS A 268 -10.67 -13.87 -5.65
N LYS A 269 -11.00 -12.80 -6.38
CA LYS A 269 -10.04 -11.87 -7.01
C LYS A 269 -10.01 -10.49 -6.35
N LYS A 270 -10.90 -10.24 -5.39
CA LYS A 270 -11.10 -8.93 -4.74
C LYS A 270 -9.81 -8.22 -4.31
N PHE A 271 -8.80 -8.98 -3.88
CA PHE A 271 -7.56 -8.42 -3.34
C PHE A 271 -6.37 -8.41 -4.31
N LYS A 272 -6.53 -8.88 -5.56
CA LYS A 272 -5.49 -8.78 -6.60
C LYS A 272 -5.06 -7.35 -6.93
N PRO A 273 -5.92 -6.32 -6.85
CA PRO A 273 -5.47 -4.95 -7.08
C PRO A 273 -4.47 -4.45 -6.02
N ILE A 274 -4.36 -5.08 -4.84
CA ILE A 274 -3.43 -4.66 -3.77
C ILE A 274 -1.97 -4.66 -4.24
N PRO A 275 -1.38 -5.80 -4.67
CA PRO A 275 0.00 -5.81 -5.14
C PRO A 275 0.21 -4.88 -6.34
N ILE A 276 -0.72 -4.84 -7.30
CA ILE A 276 -0.62 -3.97 -8.48
C ILE A 276 -0.54 -2.50 -8.07
N ASN A 277 -1.45 -2.03 -7.23
CA ASN A 277 -1.48 -0.65 -6.75
C ASN A 277 -0.25 -0.32 -5.91
N LYS A 278 0.20 -1.25 -5.05
CA LYS A 278 1.43 -1.09 -4.28
C LYS A 278 2.64 -0.83 -5.18
N PHE A 279 2.86 -1.68 -6.19
CA PHE A 279 4.02 -1.54 -7.07
C PHE A 279 3.90 -0.35 -8.03
N LEU A 280 2.69 -0.02 -8.48
CA LEU A 280 2.45 1.20 -9.25
C LEU A 280 2.76 2.45 -8.43
N ILE A 281 2.28 2.54 -7.18
CA ILE A 281 2.60 3.65 -6.28
C ILE A 281 4.11 3.71 -6.02
N HIS A 282 4.78 2.57 -5.80
CA HIS A 282 6.24 2.51 -5.66
C HIS A 282 6.98 3.09 -6.88
N LEU A 283 6.54 2.78 -8.11
CA LEU A 283 7.14 3.31 -9.33
C LEU A 283 6.93 4.81 -9.44
N LEU A 284 5.70 5.28 -9.23
CA LEU A 284 5.32 6.69 -9.31
C LEU A 284 6.02 7.56 -8.24
N LEU A 285 6.22 7.01 -7.04
CA LEU A 285 6.89 7.69 -5.92
C LEU A 285 8.40 7.41 -5.85
N LYS A 286 8.98 6.65 -6.78
CA LYS A 286 10.42 6.32 -6.79
C LYS A 286 11.32 7.57 -6.64
N PRO A 287 11.08 8.71 -7.32
CA PRO A 287 11.91 9.91 -7.15
C PRO A 287 11.85 10.55 -5.76
N TYR A 288 10.85 10.19 -4.95
CA TYR A 288 10.54 10.81 -3.67
C TYR A 288 10.76 9.87 -2.47
N ARG A 289 11.13 8.61 -2.71
CA ARG A 289 11.21 7.57 -1.66
C ARG A 289 12.36 7.80 -0.69
N ASP A 290 13.48 8.29 -1.20
CA ASP A 290 14.70 8.55 -0.43
C ASP A 290 14.76 9.98 0.11
N VAL A 291 13.72 10.78 -0.16
CA VAL A 291 13.64 12.13 0.37
C VAL A 291 13.22 12.04 1.84
N GLU A 292 14.00 12.67 2.72
CA GLU A 292 13.65 12.80 4.13
C GLU A 292 12.28 13.46 4.25
N SER A 293 11.31 12.68 4.73
CA SER A 293 9.96 13.16 4.96
C SER A 293 10.00 14.20 6.09
N PRO A 294 9.30 15.34 5.98
CA PRO A 294 9.28 16.38 7.02
C PRO A 294 8.65 15.91 8.34
N VAL A 295 8.02 14.74 8.34
CA VAL A 295 7.49 14.09 9.52
C VAL A 295 8.35 12.90 9.99
N SER A 296 9.61 12.81 9.57
CA SER A 296 10.59 11.81 10.05
C SER A 296 11.77 12.43 10.73
N GLY A 297 12.35 11.70 11.69
CA GLY A 297 13.47 12.17 12.49
C GLY A 297 13.17 13.49 13.20
N ILE A 298 14.17 14.36 13.22
CA ILE A 298 14.02 15.71 13.76
C ILE A 298 13.23 16.55 12.74
N PRO A 299 12.09 17.15 13.12
CA PRO A 299 11.17 17.78 12.17
C PRO A 299 11.84 18.94 11.43
N VAL A 300 11.82 18.86 10.10
CA VAL A 300 12.25 19.92 9.18
C VAL A 300 11.00 20.60 8.61
N TYR A 301 10.84 21.89 8.90
CA TYR A 301 9.62 22.65 8.59
C TYR A 301 9.56 23.16 7.13
N THR A 302 10.43 22.66 6.27
CA THR A 302 10.39 22.93 4.83
C THR A 302 10.43 21.60 4.10
N SER A 303 9.54 21.41 3.13
CA SER A 303 9.62 20.23 2.27
C SER A 303 10.79 20.44 1.31
N SER A 304 11.73 19.51 1.30
CA SER A 304 12.88 19.51 0.39
C SER A 304 12.50 19.12 -1.06
N TYR A 305 11.24 18.79 -1.30
CA TYR A 305 10.72 18.30 -2.57
C TYR A 305 9.33 18.84 -2.90
N SER A 306 9.00 18.77 -4.20
CA SER A 306 7.67 19.08 -4.72
C SER A 306 7.20 18.02 -5.72
N ILE A 307 5.96 17.58 -5.56
CA ILE A 307 5.26 16.64 -6.43
C ILE A 307 4.48 17.45 -7.48
N PRO A 308 4.72 17.20 -8.79
CA PRO A 308 3.98 17.84 -9.86
C PRO A 308 2.47 17.63 -9.75
N GLN A 309 1.68 18.65 -10.05
CA GLN A 309 0.21 18.59 -9.96
C GLN A 309 -0.40 17.45 -10.79
N ALA A 310 0.17 17.16 -11.96
CA ALA A 310 -0.26 16.03 -12.80
C ALA A 310 -0.08 14.69 -12.08
N LEU A 311 1.08 14.49 -11.45
CA LEU A 311 1.36 13.27 -10.69
C LEU A 311 0.48 13.17 -9.44
N TYR A 312 0.22 14.28 -8.75
CA TYR A 312 -0.72 14.32 -7.62
C TYR A 312 -2.14 13.88 -8.02
N ARG A 313 -2.63 14.40 -9.16
CA ARG A 313 -3.96 14.05 -9.69
C ARG A 313 -4.07 12.55 -9.98
N ASP A 314 -3.00 11.92 -10.44
CA ASP A 314 -2.99 10.49 -10.75
C ASP A 314 -2.81 9.63 -9.48
N LEU A 315 -1.98 10.08 -8.52
CA LEU A 315 -1.71 9.38 -7.26
C LEU A 315 -2.88 9.40 -6.28
N TYR A 316 -3.60 10.51 -6.15
CA TYR A 316 -4.67 10.67 -5.16
C TYR A 316 -5.79 9.62 -5.28
N PRO A 317 -6.42 9.39 -6.45
CA PRO A 317 -7.45 8.35 -6.59
C PRO A 317 -6.85 6.95 -6.43
N LEU A 318 -5.62 6.72 -6.92
CA LEU A 318 -4.92 5.45 -6.78
C LEU A 318 -4.67 5.10 -5.30
N LEU A 319 -4.18 6.06 -4.51
CA LEU A 319 -3.98 5.91 -3.07
C LEU A 319 -5.29 5.74 -2.30
N SER A 320 -6.35 6.45 -2.69
CA SER A 320 -7.66 6.31 -2.06
C SER A 320 -8.22 4.89 -2.25
N ASN A 321 -8.15 4.35 -3.47
CA ASN A 321 -8.53 2.96 -3.75
C ASN A 321 -7.62 1.96 -3.01
N TYR A 322 -6.31 2.21 -3.01
CA TYR A 322 -5.35 1.36 -2.29
C TYR A 322 -5.62 1.34 -0.78
N GLU A 323 -5.87 2.49 -0.15
CA GLU A 323 -6.25 2.63 1.25
C GLU A 323 -7.49 1.79 1.58
N GLU A 324 -8.54 1.91 0.77
CA GLU A 324 -9.77 1.13 0.94
C GLU A 324 -9.50 -0.38 0.86
N LEU A 325 -8.74 -0.83 -0.14
CA LEU A 325 -8.42 -2.23 -0.33
C LEU A 325 -7.61 -2.81 0.83
N VAL A 326 -6.56 -2.12 1.30
CA VAL A 326 -5.72 -2.63 2.39
C VAL A 326 -6.47 -2.64 3.73
N ASN A 327 -7.29 -1.62 3.99
CA ASN A 327 -8.10 -1.55 5.22
C ASN A 327 -9.20 -2.64 5.22
N ASN A 328 -9.80 -2.95 4.06
CA ASN A 328 -10.80 -4.01 3.92
C ASN A 328 -10.20 -5.43 3.94
N CYS A 329 -8.90 -5.56 3.68
CA CYS A 329 -8.20 -6.85 3.68
C CYS A 329 -7.91 -7.36 5.10
N GLN A 330 -7.92 -6.47 6.09
CA GLN A 330 -7.52 -6.76 7.45
C GLN A 330 -8.68 -6.61 8.45
N GLN A 331 -8.79 -7.55 9.38
CA GLN A 331 -9.57 -7.37 10.62
C GLN A 331 -8.66 -6.74 11.69
N PHE A 332 -9.22 -5.91 12.57
CA PHE A 332 -8.45 -5.15 13.57
C PHE A 332 -7.45 -6.04 14.33
N PRO A 333 -6.19 -5.61 14.56
CA PRO A 333 -5.11 -6.47 15.05
C PRO A 333 -5.46 -7.15 16.38
N LYS A 334 -5.29 -8.47 16.45
CA LYS A 334 -5.45 -9.25 17.68
C LYS A 334 -4.11 -9.38 18.41
N GLY A 335 -3.67 -8.31 19.06
CA GLY A 335 -2.59 -8.34 20.07
C GLY A 335 -1.37 -9.25 19.78
N GLU A 336 -0.91 -9.96 20.81
CA GLU A 336 0.32 -10.78 20.80
C GLU A 336 0.22 -12.08 19.98
N ASP A 337 -0.98 -12.52 19.58
CA ASP A 337 -1.24 -13.78 18.86
C ASP A 337 -1.38 -13.59 17.32
N ALA A 338 -0.87 -12.48 16.78
CA ALA A 338 -0.98 -12.17 15.36
C ALA A 338 -0.24 -13.20 14.50
N THR A 339 -0.94 -13.78 13.53
CA THR A 339 -0.34 -14.62 12.50
C THR A 339 0.63 -13.81 11.62
N ARG A 340 1.59 -14.47 10.98
CA ARG A 340 2.52 -13.82 10.05
C ARG A 340 1.79 -12.98 8.98
N LEU A 341 0.69 -13.51 8.44
CA LEU A 341 -0.10 -12.80 7.43
C LEU A 341 -0.76 -11.53 7.99
N GLU A 342 -1.22 -11.55 9.24
CA GLU A 342 -1.76 -10.37 9.92
C GLU A 342 -0.67 -9.32 10.17
N LEU A 343 0.55 -9.73 10.51
CA LEU A 343 1.70 -8.81 10.62
C LEU A 343 2.04 -8.17 9.26
N GLU A 344 2.11 -8.96 8.19
CA GLU A 344 2.38 -8.45 6.84
C GLU A 344 1.29 -7.48 6.35
N ARG A 345 0.02 -7.72 6.72
CA ARG A 345 -1.10 -6.81 6.42
C ARG A 345 -1.00 -5.51 7.24
N ASN A 346 -0.65 -5.60 8.53
CA ASN A 346 -0.42 -4.44 9.39
C ASN A 346 0.65 -3.51 8.82
N GLU A 347 1.80 -4.08 8.44
CA GLU A 347 2.90 -3.33 7.83
C GLU A 347 2.46 -2.63 6.54
N ARG A 348 1.61 -3.28 5.74
CA ARG A 348 1.06 -2.72 4.50
C ARG A 348 0.14 -1.53 4.75
N ILE A 349 -0.65 -1.55 5.83
CA ILE A 349 -1.47 -0.40 6.25
C ILE A 349 -0.56 0.77 6.61
N ILE A 350 0.47 0.54 7.44
CA ILE A 350 1.43 1.59 7.82
C ILE A 350 2.14 2.15 6.58
N GLU A 351 2.54 1.27 5.64
CA GLU A 351 3.15 1.66 4.36
C GLU A 351 2.20 2.53 3.50
N CYS A 352 0.90 2.22 3.48
CA CYS A 352 -0.10 3.04 2.79
C CYS A 352 -0.14 4.48 3.33
N TYR A 353 -0.18 4.65 4.65
CA TYR A 353 -0.19 5.98 5.28
C TYR A 353 1.16 6.70 5.16
N LYS A 354 2.27 5.97 5.00
CA LYS A 354 3.56 6.55 4.60
C LYS A 354 3.48 7.20 3.21
N TYR A 355 2.81 6.59 2.24
CA TYR A 355 2.63 7.21 0.92
C TYR A 355 1.77 8.46 0.99
N TRP A 356 0.66 8.42 1.72
CA TRP A 356 -0.18 9.60 1.95
C TRP A 356 0.64 10.77 2.51
N THR A 357 1.49 10.48 3.49
CA THR A 357 2.39 11.46 4.07
C THR A 357 3.35 12.06 3.04
N ILE A 358 3.97 11.24 2.19
CA ILE A 358 4.87 11.70 1.13
C ILE A 358 4.11 12.62 0.16
N VAL A 359 2.91 12.20 -0.25
CA VAL A 359 2.09 12.91 -1.22
C VAL A 359 1.61 14.26 -0.68
N GLU A 360 0.97 14.28 0.49
CA GLU A 360 0.40 15.51 1.07
C GLU A 360 1.49 16.49 1.54
N CYS A 361 2.68 16.01 1.92
CA CYS A 361 3.80 16.91 2.24
C CYS A 361 4.49 17.50 0.99
N GLY A 362 4.39 16.84 -0.16
CA GLY A 362 5.04 17.23 -1.41
C GLY A 362 4.24 18.17 -2.30
N ILE A 363 2.99 18.50 -1.97
CA ILE A 363 2.14 19.34 -2.84
C ILE A 363 2.79 20.71 -3.07
N ALA A 364 2.84 21.15 -4.33
CA ALA A 364 3.28 22.51 -4.69
C ALA A 364 2.35 23.56 -4.09
N ARG A 365 2.90 24.44 -3.24
CA ARG A 365 2.15 25.40 -2.41
C ARG A 365 2.06 26.74 -3.12
N LYS A 366 0.90 27.42 -3.09
CA LYS A 366 0.77 28.80 -3.58
C LYS A 366 0.48 29.80 -2.46
N THR A 367 -0.28 29.42 -1.43
CA THR A 367 -0.61 30.31 -0.29
C THR A 367 -0.47 29.63 1.07
N GLU A 368 -0.33 30.43 2.13
CA GLU A 368 -0.28 29.95 3.53
C GLU A 368 -1.59 29.26 3.97
N ALA A 369 -2.74 29.75 3.52
CA ALA A 369 -4.05 29.16 3.83
C ALA A 369 -4.18 27.75 3.25
N GLU A 370 -3.78 27.56 1.98
CA GLU A 370 -3.76 26.23 1.34
C GLU A 370 -2.84 25.26 2.09
N VAL A 371 -1.72 25.73 2.63
CA VAL A 371 -0.79 24.91 3.41
C VAL A 371 -1.46 24.42 4.69
N LEU A 372 -2.16 25.30 5.41
CA LEU A 372 -2.87 24.93 6.62
C LEU A 372 -3.99 23.92 6.34
N GLU A 373 -4.79 24.13 5.29
CA GLU A 373 -5.85 23.21 4.87
C GLU A 373 -5.29 21.83 4.51
N LYS A 374 -4.18 21.77 3.78
CA LYS A 374 -3.52 20.50 3.43
C LYS A 374 -2.97 19.78 4.64
N LYS A 375 -2.46 20.50 5.65
CA LYS A 375 -2.02 19.87 6.91
C LYS A 375 -3.19 19.33 7.72
N LYS A 376 -4.33 20.02 7.73
CA LYS A 376 -5.58 19.49 8.32
C LYS A 376 -6.08 18.25 7.59
N SER A 377 -6.05 18.26 6.25
CA SER A 377 -6.41 17.09 5.45
C SER A 377 -5.48 15.90 5.71
N LEU A 378 -4.17 16.13 5.85
CA LEU A 378 -3.22 15.09 6.25
C LEU A 378 -3.53 14.54 7.65
N LEU A 379 -3.89 15.38 8.62
CA LEU A 379 -4.30 14.89 9.94
C LEU A 379 -5.53 13.99 9.84
N GLU A 380 -6.56 14.38 9.09
CA GLU A 380 -7.74 13.55 8.87
C GLU A 380 -7.38 12.18 8.27
N ILE A 381 -6.47 12.17 7.28
CA ILE A 381 -5.95 10.92 6.69
C ILE A 381 -5.25 10.06 7.76
N LEU A 382 -4.35 10.65 8.54
CA LEU A 382 -3.60 9.92 9.57
C LEU A 382 -4.51 9.39 10.69
N TYR A 383 -5.56 10.13 11.07
CA TYR A 383 -6.57 9.66 12.02
C TYR A 383 -7.43 8.51 11.48
N ARG A 384 -7.62 8.38 10.15
CA ARG A 384 -8.17 7.13 9.60
C ARG A 384 -7.22 5.98 9.85
N GLY A 385 -5.91 6.20 9.71
CA GLY A 385 -4.88 5.19 9.97
C GLY A 385 -4.85 4.69 11.41
N THR A 386 -5.13 5.54 12.40
CA THR A 386 -5.21 5.11 13.81
C THR A 386 -6.40 4.19 14.09
N ARG A 387 -7.44 4.17 13.24
CA ARG A 387 -8.58 3.24 13.37
C ARG A 387 -8.25 1.82 12.92
N HIS A 388 -7.20 1.67 12.11
CA HIS A 388 -6.80 0.39 11.51
C HIS A 388 -5.48 -0.15 12.07
N THR A 389 -4.82 0.59 12.95
CA THR A 389 -3.55 0.21 13.57
C THR A 389 -3.67 0.21 15.09
N TYR A 390 -2.94 -0.67 15.75
CA TYR A 390 -2.87 -0.70 17.21
C TYR A 390 -1.61 0.02 17.68
N GLN A 391 -1.78 1.19 18.32
CA GLN A 391 -0.69 1.95 18.94
C GLN A 391 0.52 2.24 18.03
N SER A 392 0.30 2.37 16.70
CA SER A 392 1.40 2.56 15.74
C SER A 392 2.18 3.83 16.03
N LEU A 393 3.45 3.67 16.45
CA LEU A 393 4.34 4.78 16.74
C LEU A 393 4.59 5.64 15.49
N ALA A 394 4.76 5.04 14.31
CA ALA A 394 4.96 5.76 13.06
C ALA A 394 3.81 6.74 12.74
N ILE A 395 2.56 6.28 12.84
CA ILE A 395 1.39 7.13 12.57
C ILE A 395 1.28 8.23 13.64
N LEU A 396 1.48 7.90 14.91
CA LEU A 396 1.47 8.89 15.99
C LEU A 396 2.56 9.96 15.82
N ARG A 397 3.75 9.58 15.37
CA ARG A 397 4.82 10.51 15.01
C ARG A 397 4.41 11.42 13.87
N TRP A 398 3.81 10.88 12.81
CA TRP A 398 3.36 11.69 11.68
C TRP A 398 2.30 12.71 12.09
N ILE A 399 1.37 12.31 12.98
CA ILE A 399 0.38 13.21 13.59
C ILE A 399 1.09 14.30 14.41
N ALA A 400 1.99 13.90 15.32
CA ALA A 400 2.74 14.81 16.19
C ALA A 400 3.51 15.88 15.39
N HIS A 401 4.25 15.47 14.34
CA HIS A 401 4.99 16.42 13.52
C HIS A 401 4.09 17.30 12.64
N THR A 402 2.98 16.76 12.14
CA THR A 402 2.00 17.55 11.38
C THR A 402 1.39 18.64 12.25
N PHE A 403 1.00 18.32 13.49
CA PHE A 403 0.55 19.30 14.46
C PHE A 403 1.63 20.30 14.84
N THR A 404 2.86 19.84 15.08
CA THR A 404 3.98 20.73 15.43
C THR A 404 4.19 21.77 14.34
N TYR A 405 4.15 21.34 13.07
CA TYR A 405 4.22 22.26 11.93
C TYR A 405 3.07 23.28 11.96
N MET A 406 1.85 22.84 12.23
CA MET A 406 0.69 23.74 12.29
C MET A 406 0.81 24.75 13.45
N VAL A 407 1.17 24.30 14.64
CA VAL A 407 1.27 25.16 15.84
C VAL A 407 2.37 26.20 15.67
N VAL A 408 3.55 25.80 15.19
CA VAL A 408 4.69 26.72 15.05
C VAL A 408 4.45 27.77 13.96
N ASN A 409 3.80 27.41 12.85
CA ASN A 409 3.66 28.34 11.72
C ASN A 409 2.32 29.08 11.71
N PHE A 410 1.30 28.57 12.40
CA PHE A 410 -0.07 29.10 12.39
C PHE A 410 -0.69 29.17 13.79
N GLY A 411 0.12 29.22 14.85
CA GLY A 411 -0.33 29.12 16.23
C GLY A 411 -1.50 30.04 16.59
N ASP A 412 -1.48 31.29 16.10
CA ASP A 412 -2.55 32.27 16.32
C ASP A 412 -3.85 31.94 15.58
N ASN A 413 -3.76 31.19 14.48
CA ASN A 413 -4.87 30.79 13.62
C ASN A 413 -5.43 29.40 13.98
N LEU A 414 -4.91 28.75 15.01
CA LEU A 414 -5.38 27.45 15.47
C LEU A 414 -6.36 27.57 16.63
N SER A 415 -7.33 26.66 16.67
CA SER A 415 -8.25 26.58 17.80
C SER A 415 -7.52 26.09 19.06
N ARG A 416 -8.08 26.40 20.24
CA ARG A 416 -7.57 25.85 21.51
C ARG A 416 -7.63 24.32 21.54
N ASP A 417 -8.61 23.72 20.87
CA ASP A 417 -8.74 22.27 20.80
C ASP A 417 -7.64 21.65 19.91
N ASP A 418 -7.31 22.29 18.78
CA ASP A 418 -6.18 21.85 17.94
C ASP A 418 -4.84 21.90 18.72
N LYS A 419 -4.62 22.96 19.50
CA LYS A 419 -3.42 23.10 20.36
C LYS A 419 -3.35 22.03 21.45
N ARG A 420 -4.49 21.68 22.07
CA ARG A 420 -4.56 20.61 23.08
C ARG A 420 -4.33 19.23 22.47
N GLU A 421 -4.95 18.97 21.32
CA GLU A 421 -4.81 17.70 20.60
C GLU A 421 -3.38 17.49 20.10
N ALA A 422 -2.70 18.56 19.67
CA ALA A 422 -1.28 18.54 19.34
C ALA A 422 -0.43 18.03 20.52
N MET A 423 -0.62 18.62 21.70
CA MET A 423 0.11 18.21 22.91
C MET A 423 -0.25 16.78 23.32
N ALA A 424 -1.54 16.42 23.28
CA ALA A 424 -2.01 15.09 23.63
C ALA A 424 -1.40 14.00 22.72
N SER A 425 -1.35 14.25 21.40
CA SER A 425 -0.77 13.33 20.42
C SER A 425 0.72 13.10 20.66
N ILE A 426 1.47 14.17 20.96
CA ILE A 426 2.91 14.11 21.26
C ILE A 426 3.17 13.31 22.54
N VAL A 427 2.44 13.64 23.63
CA VAL A 427 2.59 12.94 24.92
C VAL A 427 2.21 11.46 24.78
N LYS A 428 1.18 11.15 23.99
CA LYS A 428 0.74 9.77 23.73
C LYS A 428 1.80 8.95 22.99
N TYR A 429 2.46 9.53 21.99
CA TYR A 429 3.60 8.90 21.33
C TYR A 429 4.70 8.56 22.33
N ILE A 430 5.11 9.53 23.17
CA ILE A 430 6.20 9.36 24.14
C ILE A 430 5.84 8.25 25.14
N GLU A 431 4.61 8.25 25.66
CA GLU A 431 4.09 7.23 26.58
C GLU A 431 4.18 5.81 25.97
N TYR A 432 3.74 5.64 24.72
CA TYR A 432 3.79 4.35 24.04
C TYR A 432 5.21 3.92 23.71
N PHE A 433 6.04 4.84 23.23
CA PHE A 433 7.45 4.56 22.98
C PHE A 433 8.14 4.06 24.26
N GLU A 434 7.96 4.75 25.39
CA GLU A 434 8.53 4.35 26.68
C GLU A 434 8.06 2.95 27.11
N LYS A 435 6.74 2.68 27.01
CA LYS A 435 6.17 1.38 27.36
C LYS A 435 6.77 0.25 26.54
N ILE A 436 6.86 0.43 25.22
CA ILE A 436 7.41 -0.58 24.31
C ILE A 436 8.91 -0.75 24.55
N PHE A 437 9.65 0.36 24.70
CA PHE A 437 11.09 0.35 24.96
C PHE A 437 11.44 -0.40 26.24
N GLU A 438 10.76 -0.14 27.35
CA GLU A 438 10.99 -0.88 28.60
C GLU A 438 10.62 -2.36 28.48
N THR A 439 9.55 -2.69 27.74
CA THR A 439 9.20 -4.08 27.44
C THR A 439 10.32 -4.78 26.66
N LEU A 440 10.84 -4.15 25.61
CA LEU A 440 11.97 -4.67 24.82
C LEU A 440 13.22 -4.84 25.66
N LYS A 441 13.55 -3.87 26.50
CA LYS A 441 14.70 -3.92 27.41
C LYS A 441 14.61 -5.07 28.40
N THR A 442 13.42 -5.34 28.96
CA THR A 442 13.23 -6.50 29.84
C THR A 442 13.34 -7.82 29.09
N THR A 443 12.79 -7.91 27.87
CA THR A 443 12.88 -9.10 27.03
C THR A 443 14.32 -9.41 26.62
N GLU A 444 15.07 -8.39 26.22
CA GLU A 444 16.46 -8.56 25.81
C GLU A 444 17.36 -8.92 26.99
N ARG A 445 17.12 -8.31 28.16
CA ARG A 445 17.79 -8.71 29.40
C ARG A 445 17.52 -10.17 29.75
N LYS A 446 16.28 -10.65 29.62
CA LYS A 446 15.94 -12.07 29.83
C LYS A 446 16.66 -12.98 28.85
N LYS A 447 16.71 -12.64 27.56
CA LYS A 447 17.46 -13.41 26.55
C LYS A 447 18.95 -13.47 26.88
N GLN A 448 19.52 -12.36 27.35
CA GLN A 448 20.91 -12.32 27.77
C GLN A 448 21.16 -13.19 29.00
N GLU A 449 20.30 -13.10 30.03
CA GLU A 449 20.35 -13.96 31.21
C GLU A 449 20.19 -15.45 30.85
N GLU A 450 19.30 -15.79 29.90
CA GLU A 450 19.15 -17.14 29.35
C GLU A 450 20.43 -17.61 28.63
N LEU A 451 21.00 -16.78 27.75
CA LEU A 451 22.23 -17.09 27.03
C LEU A 451 23.41 -17.29 27.99
N GLU A 452 23.54 -16.42 29.00
CA GLU A 452 24.56 -16.52 30.05
C GLU A 452 24.35 -17.79 30.90
N SER A 453 23.09 -18.17 31.17
CA SER A 453 22.76 -19.41 31.88
C SER A 453 23.06 -20.68 31.07
N MET A 454 23.01 -20.61 29.74
CA MET A 454 23.39 -21.71 28.84
C MET A 454 24.91 -21.86 28.69
N VAL A 455 25.68 -20.79 28.93
CA VAL A 455 27.15 -20.77 28.80
C VAL A 455 27.86 -21.26 30.08
N VAL A 456 27.17 -21.41 31.22
CA VAL A 456 27.82 -21.77 32.49
C VAL A 456 27.45 -23.19 32.97
N GLN A 457 28.46 -24.07 32.97
CA GLN A 457 28.69 -25.14 33.98
C GLN A 457 30.20 -25.46 34.05
N PRO A 458 30.75 -25.91 35.19
CA PRO A 458 31.41 -25.03 36.15
C PRO A 458 32.91 -25.36 36.34
N SER A 459 33.74 -24.38 36.72
CA SER A 459 34.88 -24.67 37.60
C SER A 459 35.43 -23.47 38.38
N LEU A 460 35.53 -23.69 39.69
CA LEU A 460 36.55 -23.23 40.63
C LEU A 460 36.50 -21.80 41.21
N LYS A 461 35.82 -21.74 42.37
CA LYS A 461 36.30 -21.29 43.69
C LYS A 461 37.12 -19.98 43.80
N LYS A 462 36.57 -19.11 44.67
CA LYS A 462 37.23 -18.25 45.70
C LYS A 462 38.05 -17.05 45.19
N ARG A 463 37.60 -15.83 45.55
CA ARG A 463 37.94 -15.18 46.83
C ARG A 463 37.11 -13.90 47.05
N ALA A 464 36.71 -13.72 48.31
CA ALA A 464 36.17 -12.47 48.84
C ALA A 464 37.31 -11.60 49.42
N SER A 465 37.22 -10.29 49.22
CA SER A 465 37.80 -9.19 50.04
C SER A 465 37.26 -7.86 49.47
N ILE A 466 36.30 -7.15 50.09
CA ILE A 466 36.37 -6.21 51.24
C ILE A 466 37.05 -4.84 50.89
N ILE A 467 36.23 -3.76 50.95
CA ILE A 467 36.49 -2.29 51.19
C ILE A 467 37.04 -1.47 49.98
N SER A 468 36.63 -0.23 49.62
CA SER A 468 36.00 0.94 50.29
C SER A 468 35.16 1.83 49.33
N GLN A 469 34.35 2.73 49.92
CA GLN A 469 33.70 3.90 49.32
C GLN A 469 34.67 4.98 48.78
N ASP A 470 34.08 5.86 47.96
CA ASP A 470 34.47 7.22 47.50
C ASP A 470 35.44 7.36 46.31
N ALA A 471 34.90 7.82 45.17
CA ALA A 471 35.28 9.07 44.48
C ALA A 471 34.74 9.10 43.04
N TRP A 472 34.10 10.23 42.69
CA TRP A 472 33.79 10.60 41.31
C TRP A 472 35.08 10.71 40.48
N GLY A 473 35.17 10.01 39.34
CA GLY A 473 36.21 10.26 38.34
C GLY A 473 36.56 9.07 37.44
N SER A 474 36.26 9.24 36.14
CA SER A 474 36.73 8.46 34.97
C SER A 474 36.02 7.12 34.67
N PRO A 475 35.79 6.81 33.37
CA PRO A 475 35.12 5.59 32.94
C PRO A 475 36.09 4.41 33.03
N THR A 476 36.09 3.71 34.15
CA THR A 476 36.71 2.39 34.24
C THR A 476 35.76 1.35 33.68
N THR A 477 36.25 0.66 32.67
CA THR A 477 35.74 -0.57 32.07
C THR A 477 35.60 -1.66 33.14
N ASP A 478 34.38 -1.93 33.64
CA ASP A 478 34.07 -3.16 34.37
C ASP A 478 32.55 -3.44 34.41
N SER A 479 32.08 -4.21 33.43
CA SER A 479 30.97 -5.21 33.46
C SER A 479 30.31 -5.33 32.08
N PRO A 480 29.95 -6.55 31.61
CA PRO A 480 29.33 -6.80 30.30
C PRO A 480 27.85 -6.37 30.22
N ILE A 481 27.46 -5.36 31.00
CA ILE A 481 26.09 -4.83 31.07
C ILE A 481 25.90 -3.69 30.04
N SER A 482 26.97 -3.24 29.37
CA SER A 482 26.95 -2.06 28.49
C SER A 482 26.54 -2.31 27.02
N SER A 483 26.21 -3.53 26.61
CA SER A 483 26.00 -3.84 25.18
C SER A 483 24.54 -4.06 24.76
N LEU A 484 23.55 -3.67 25.56
CA LEU A 484 22.14 -3.79 25.17
C LEU A 484 21.76 -2.66 24.20
N VAL A 485 22.17 -2.80 22.93
CA VAL A 485 21.95 -1.79 21.89
C VAL A 485 20.59 -2.01 21.23
N ILE A 486 19.53 -1.46 21.82
CA ILE A 486 18.22 -1.35 21.15
C ILE A 486 18.36 -0.27 20.07
N LYS A 487 18.44 -0.68 18.80
CA LYS A 487 18.64 0.22 17.66
C LYS A 487 17.34 0.89 17.17
N ASN A 488 16.21 0.20 17.30
CA ASN A 488 14.88 0.70 16.92
C ASN A 488 13.79 0.10 17.82
N VAL A 489 12.63 0.75 17.85
CA VAL A 489 11.42 0.34 18.58
C VAL A 489 10.27 0.29 17.57
N GLU A 490 9.82 -0.91 17.20
CA GLU A 490 8.77 -1.11 16.17
C GLU A 490 9.05 -0.36 14.85
N GLY A 491 10.31 -0.33 14.41
CA GLY A 491 10.73 0.38 13.20
C GLY A 491 11.02 1.87 13.40
N GLU A 492 10.77 2.44 14.58
CA GLU A 492 11.15 3.81 14.92
C GLU A 492 12.59 3.89 15.43
N SER A 493 13.35 4.85 14.92
CA SER A 493 14.68 5.13 15.43
C SER A 493 14.63 5.95 16.72
N LEU A 494 15.74 5.98 17.45
CA LEU A 494 15.88 6.89 18.59
C LEU A 494 15.86 8.36 18.17
N THR A 495 16.31 8.65 16.95
CA THR A 495 16.26 10.00 16.36
C THR A 495 14.81 10.43 16.13
N ASP A 496 13.93 9.52 15.72
CA ASP A 496 12.49 9.78 15.58
C ASP A 496 11.87 10.18 16.94
N MET A 497 12.18 9.43 17.99
CA MET A 497 11.72 9.75 19.35
C MET A 497 12.22 11.12 19.82
N VAL A 498 13.52 11.41 19.61
CA VAL A 498 14.08 12.73 19.94
C VAL A 498 13.40 13.83 19.14
N GLY A 499 13.09 13.58 17.87
CA GLY A 499 12.32 14.50 17.03
C GLY A 499 10.95 14.82 17.63
N VAL A 500 10.22 13.83 18.14
CA VAL A 500 8.92 14.03 18.79
C VAL A 500 9.07 14.76 20.13
N VAL A 501 10.14 14.53 20.88
CA VAL A 501 10.44 15.28 22.12
C VAL A 501 10.77 16.74 21.83
N ILE A 502 11.54 17.02 20.77
CA ILE A 502 11.78 18.38 20.30
C ILE A 502 10.47 19.06 19.89
N ALA A 503 9.60 18.34 19.18
CA ALA A 503 8.25 18.80 18.87
C ALA A 503 7.44 19.15 20.14
N CYS A 504 7.55 18.33 21.21
CA CYS A 504 6.94 18.62 22.51
C CYS A 504 7.37 19.97 23.07
N VAL A 505 8.68 20.25 23.06
CA VAL A 505 9.23 21.53 23.52
C VAL A 505 8.68 22.69 22.70
N ARG A 506 8.71 22.59 21.37
CA ARG A 506 8.26 23.69 20.51
C ARG A 506 6.78 23.97 20.69
N VAL A 507 5.94 22.94 20.67
CA VAL A 507 4.51 23.10 20.88
C VAL A 507 4.25 23.67 22.29
N ALA A 508 4.95 23.19 23.32
CA ALA A 508 4.80 23.71 24.68
C ALA A 508 5.09 25.21 24.76
N LEU A 509 6.19 25.67 24.16
CA LEU A 509 6.56 27.09 24.16
C LEU A 509 5.50 27.96 23.46
N GLU A 510 4.95 27.50 22.33
CA GLU A 510 3.92 28.23 21.58
C GLU A 510 2.54 28.27 22.27
N ILE A 511 2.23 27.27 23.10
CA ILE A 511 0.90 27.17 23.75
C ILE A 511 0.92 27.51 25.23
N ALA A 512 2.09 27.69 25.84
CA ALA A 512 2.22 27.90 27.28
C ALA A 512 1.41 29.12 27.72
N GLU A 513 1.46 30.24 26.98
CA GLU A 513 0.77 31.49 27.35
C GLU A 513 1.03 31.88 28.84
N GLY A 514 2.24 31.58 29.36
CA GLY A 514 2.63 31.76 30.77
C GLY A 514 2.26 30.62 31.74
N ASP A 515 1.67 29.52 31.26
CA ASP A 515 1.38 28.32 32.06
C ASP A 515 2.64 27.46 32.23
N VAL A 516 3.27 27.63 33.39
CA VAL A 516 4.45 26.86 33.84
C VAL A 516 4.22 25.34 33.76
N ASN A 517 2.99 24.84 33.93
CA ASN A 517 2.75 23.40 33.90
C ASN A 517 3.01 22.80 32.52
N ILE A 518 2.69 23.53 31.45
CA ILE A 518 2.91 23.10 30.07
C ILE A 518 4.41 23.01 29.78
N ILE A 519 5.17 24.02 30.22
CA ILE A 519 6.64 24.06 30.12
C ILE A 519 7.27 22.89 30.90
N MET A 520 6.78 22.62 32.11
CA MET A 520 7.25 21.51 32.95
C MET A 520 7.01 20.13 32.32
N VAL A 521 5.92 19.93 31.58
CA VAL A 521 5.67 18.68 30.85
C VAL A 521 6.74 18.46 29.77
N ALA A 522 7.04 19.48 28.97
CA ALA A 522 8.09 19.41 27.96
C ALA A 522 9.47 19.18 28.59
N LEU A 523 9.80 19.90 29.66
CA LEU A 523 11.05 19.74 30.43
C LEU A 523 11.26 18.28 30.85
N LYS A 524 10.24 17.68 31.47
CA LYS A 524 10.27 16.29 31.95
C LYS A 524 10.59 15.32 30.81
N ASN A 525 9.99 15.53 29.64
CA ASN A 525 10.22 14.67 28.47
C ASN A 525 11.61 14.85 27.87
N VAL A 526 12.15 16.08 27.84
CA VAL A 526 13.52 16.35 27.38
C VAL A 526 14.56 15.67 28.28
N ASP A 527 14.44 15.81 29.59
CA ASP A 527 15.38 15.18 30.52
C ASP A 527 15.31 13.65 30.49
N LYS A 528 14.12 13.09 30.31
CA LYS A 528 13.94 11.65 30.07
C LYS A 528 14.63 11.19 28.79
N ALA A 529 14.41 11.90 27.69
CA ALA A 529 15.04 11.58 26.41
C ALA A 529 16.57 11.65 26.51
N LEU A 530 17.12 12.66 27.22
CA LEU A 530 18.56 12.81 27.39
C LEU A 530 19.16 11.66 28.20
N LYS A 531 18.48 11.22 29.29
CA LYS A 531 18.89 10.05 30.07
C LYS A 531 18.90 8.79 29.21
N LEU A 532 17.87 8.58 28.40
CA LEU A 532 17.77 7.43 27.51
C LEU A 532 18.88 7.47 26.45
N TYR A 533 19.13 8.61 25.84
CA TYR A 533 20.14 8.79 24.78
C TYR A 533 21.57 8.62 25.30
N ASN A 534 21.88 9.12 26.50
CA ASN A 534 23.20 8.95 27.13
C ASN A 534 23.51 7.49 27.48
N ASN A 535 22.50 6.68 27.82
CA ASN A 535 22.68 5.28 28.20
C ASN A 535 23.01 4.35 27.01
N ILE A 536 22.79 4.79 25.76
CA ILE A 536 22.95 3.97 24.54
C ILE A 536 24.36 4.13 23.92
N GLY A 537 25.10 5.17 24.29
CA GLY A 537 26.50 5.43 23.89
C GLY A 537 26.68 5.91 22.43
N GLU A 538 27.93 6.19 22.03
CA GLU A 538 28.32 6.72 20.70
C GLU A 538 28.09 5.75 19.51
N ASN A 539 27.35 4.65 19.69
CA ASN A 539 27.21 3.57 18.72
C ASN A 539 26.23 3.88 17.54
N LEU A 540 25.68 5.09 17.47
CA LEU A 540 24.76 5.54 16.41
C LEU A 540 25.48 6.51 15.45
N SER A 541 25.26 6.37 14.14
CA SER A 541 25.88 7.23 13.10
C SER A 541 25.60 8.72 13.32
N ASP A 542 24.37 9.05 13.75
CA ASP A 542 23.90 10.42 13.92
C ASP A 542 23.90 10.87 15.39
N TYR A 543 24.56 10.09 16.27
CA TYR A 543 24.55 10.30 17.73
C TYR A 543 24.83 11.75 18.12
N ARG A 544 25.93 12.30 17.60
CA ARG A 544 26.40 13.63 17.96
C ARG A 544 25.44 14.72 17.48
N GLN A 545 24.87 14.59 16.29
CA GLN A 545 23.96 15.59 15.73
C GLN A 545 22.65 15.64 16.54
N THR A 546 22.06 14.47 16.78
CA THR A 546 20.82 14.34 17.56
C THR A 546 21.01 14.76 19.01
N LEU A 547 22.10 14.36 19.66
CA LEU A 547 22.42 14.78 21.03
C LEU A 547 22.59 16.30 21.12
N THR A 548 23.28 16.91 20.16
CA THR A 548 23.48 18.37 20.13
C THR A 548 22.13 19.10 20.03
N LYS A 549 21.21 18.63 19.17
CA LYS A 549 19.86 19.22 19.10
C LYS A 549 19.05 19.01 20.37
N LEU A 550 19.12 17.84 21.00
CA LEU A 550 18.42 17.60 22.25
C LEU A 550 18.94 18.50 23.39
N LEU A 551 20.26 18.67 23.49
CA LEU A 551 20.88 19.60 24.44
C LEU A 551 20.51 21.06 24.15
N GLN A 552 20.39 21.44 22.87
CA GLN A 552 19.96 22.78 22.50
C GLN A 552 18.55 23.06 23.00
N TYR A 553 17.60 22.16 22.72
CA TYR A 553 16.22 22.31 23.17
C TYR A 553 16.07 22.17 24.68
N ARG A 554 16.95 21.42 25.35
CA ARG A 554 17.08 21.43 26.80
C ARG A 554 17.47 22.82 27.31
N GLY A 555 18.48 23.45 26.71
CA GLY A 555 18.86 24.81 27.04
C GLY A 555 17.68 25.78 26.92
N ILE A 556 16.96 25.72 25.81
CA ILE A 556 15.82 26.61 25.52
C ILE A 556 14.72 26.46 26.57
N ILE A 557 14.28 25.23 26.86
CA ILE A 557 13.16 25.03 27.79
C ILE A 557 13.51 25.37 29.24
N TYR A 558 14.77 25.13 29.66
CA TYR A 558 15.25 25.54 30.99
C TYR A 558 15.39 27.07 31.09
N GLY A 559 15.80 27.74 30.02
CA GLY A 559 15.86 29.20 29.95
C GLY A 559 14.48 29.83 30.09
N GLU A 560 13.51 29.36 29.30
CA GLU A 560 12.13 29.86 29.36
C GLU A 560 11.51 29.63 30.75
N LEU A 561 11.73 28.46 31.34
CA LEU A 561 11.25 28.16 32.68
C LEU A 561 11.86 29.08 33.75
N ALA A 562 13.12 29.48 33.58
CA ALA A 562 13.77 30.41 34.50
C ALA A 562 13.10 31.80 34.47
N LEU A 563 12.67 32.26 33.29
CA LEU A 563 11.96 33.54 33.12
C LEU A 563 10.59 33.52 33.82
N GLU A 564 9.86 32.40 33.72
CA GLU A 564 8.51 32.27 34.29
C GLU A 564 8.49 32.05 35.81
N ILE A 565 9.61 31.62 36.40
CA ILE A 565 9.68 31.29 37.82
C ILE A 565 10.04 32.51 38.67
N ARG A 566 9.25 32.72 39.73
CA ARG A 566 9.41 33.81 40.71
C ARG A 566 10.41 33.51 41.81
N ASP A 567 10.71 32.23 42.05
CA ASP A 567 11.65 31.77 43.07
C ASP A 567 13.09 31.97 42.56
N ASN A 568 13.83 32.87 43.19
CA ASN A 568 15.18 33.25 42.77
C ASN A 568 16.18 32.07 42.82
N GLU A 569 16.05 31.16 43.79
CA GLU A 569 16.96 30.02 43.88
C GLU A 569 16.75 29.07 42.71
N LYS A 570 15.47 28.76 42.43
CA LYS A 570 15.10 27.89 41.29
C LYS A 570 15.38 28.55 39.94
N ARG A 571 15.14 29.85 39.81
CA ARG A 571 15.50 30.62 38.62
C ARG A 571 17.00 30.48 38.31
N ASN A 572 17.85 30.65 39.33
CA ASN A 572 19.29 30.50 39.17
C ASN A 572 19.69 29.06 38.83
N GLU A 573 19.05 28.06 39.47
CA GLU A 573 19.26 26.65 39.15
C GLU A 573 18.96 26.36 37.68
N TYR A 574 17.77 26.76 37.20
CA TYR A 574 17.37 26.51 35.81
C TYR A 574 18.22 27.28 34.80
N SER A 575 18.58 28.53 35.10
CA SER A 575 19.48 29.32 34.24
C SER A 575 20.86 28.67 34.12
N ASN A 576 21.41 28.16 35.23
CA ASN A 576 22.68 27.43 35.21
C ASN A 576 22.59 26.13 34.38
N VAL A 577 21.47 25.42 34.46
CA VAL A 577 21.24 24.22 33.65
C VAL A 577 21.13 24.56 32.15
N ALA A 578 20.50 25.68 31.81
CA ALA A 578 20.42 26.18 30.44
C ALA A 578 21.82 26.50 29.88
N LEU A 579 22.62 27.28 30.63
CA LEU A 579 24.00 27.61 30.26
C LEU A 579 24.86 26.36 30.03
N ASN A 580 24.83 25.41 30.97
CA ASN A 580 25.57 24.16 30.85
C ASN A 580 25.17 23.37 29.59
N SER A 581 23.88 23.38 29.23
CA SER A 581 23.38 22.69 28.04
C SER A 581 23.92 23.32 26.75
N TYR A 582 23.89 24.66 26.65
CA TYR A 582 24.46 25.38 25.51
C TYR A 582 25.98 25.23 25.39
N GLU A 583 26.70 25.25 26.51
CA GLU A 583 28.14 25.01 26.52
C GLU A 583 28.50 23.60 26.03
N LEU A 584 27.71 22.59 26.43
CA LEU A 584 27.87 21.23 25.91
C LEU A 584 27.57 21.16 24.41
N CYS A 585 26.52 21.82 23.92
CA CYS A 585 26.25 21.91 22.48
C CYS A 585 27.44 22.45 21.70
N ILE A 586 28.05 23.55 22.15
CA ILE A 586 29.21 24.18 21.51
C ILE A 586 30.44 23.25 21.53
N ARG A 587 30.60 22.44 22.58
CA ARG A 587 31.68 21.43 22.64
C ARG A 587 31.51 20.36 21.56
N TYR A 588 30.26 19.93 21.29
CA TYR A 588 29.97 18.91 20.29
C TYR A 588 29.95 19.47 18.86
N ASP A 589 29.42 20.68 18.65
CA ASP A 589 29.38 21.35 17.35
C ASP A 589 29.67 22.85 17.48
N LYS A 590 30.89 23.24 17.09
CA LYS A 590 31.38 24.62 17.16
C LYS A 590 30.80 25.55 16.08
N LYS A 591 30.02 25.03 15.11
CA LYS A 591 29.55 25.81 13.96
C LYS A 591 28.13 26.36 14.14
N GLN A 592 27.44 26.05 15.23
CA GLN A 592 26.05 26.44 15.48
C GLN A 592 25.95 27.87 16.05
N TRP A 593 25.85 28.85 15.17
CA TRP A 593 25.73 30.28 15.54
C TRP A 593 24.49 30.56 16.41
N ASP A 594 23.40 29.83 16.18
CA ASP A 594 22.14 29.92 16.92
C ASP A 594 22.31 29.56 18.40
N VAL A 595 23.15 28.55 18.69
CA VAL A 595 23.48 28.18 20.08
C VAL A 595 24.33 29.26 20.76
N TYR A 596 25.28 29.87 20.04
CA TYR A 596 26.06 31.00 20.59
C TYR A 596 25.17 32.20 20.92
N TYR A 597 24.17 32.49 20.08
CA TYR A 597 23.19 33.53 20.34
C TYR A 597 22.38 33.22 21.61
N GLN A 598 21.82 32.01 21.72
CA GLN A 598 21.04 31.60 22.89
C GLN A 598 21.86 31.59 24.19
N LEU A 599 23.14 31.17 24.12
CA LEU A 599 24.06 31.25 25.27
C LEU A 599 24.30 32.70 25.70
N ALA A 600 24.49 33.61 24.74
CA ALA A 600 24.70 35.02 25.03
C ALA A 600 23.44 35.67 25.63
N LEU A 601 22.26 35.34 25.09
CA LEU A 601 20.97 35.80 25.59
C LEU A 601 20.75 35.36 27.04
N GLN A 602 20.93 34.07 27.34
CA GLN A 602 20.77 33.54 28.70
C GLN A 602 21.74 34.22 29.70
N LYS A 603 22.97 34.51 29.28
CA LYS A 603 23.94 35.23 30.14
C LYS A 603 23.52 36.67 30.39
N ALA A 604 22.88 37.33 29.43
CA ALA A 604 22.36 38.68 29.60
C ALA A 604 21.18 38.70 30.56
N GLU A 605 20.24 37.75 30.43
CA GLU A 605 19.06 37.63 31.30
C GLU A 605 19.41 37.34 32.76
N MET A 606 20.53 36.65 33.03
CA MET A 606 21.01 36.43 34.40
C MET A 606 21.63 37.67 35.06
N LEU A 607 21.93 38.72 34.29
CA LEU A 607 22.48 39.98 34.80
C LEU A 607 21.39 41.00 35.16
N GLU A 608 20.16 40.79 34.67
CA GLU A 608 18.95 41.52 35.05
C GLU A 608 18.30 40.92 36.32
#